data_AF-A0A958IB68-F1
#
_entry.id   AF-A0A958IB68-F1
#
_cell.length_a   1.000
_cell.length_b   1.000
_cell.length_c   1.000
_cell.angle_alpha   90.00
_cell.angle_beta   90.00
_cell.angle_gamma   90.00
#
_symmetry.space_group_name_H-M   'P 1'
#
loop_
_entity.id
_entity.type
_entity.pdbx_description
1 polymer ?
#
loop_
_entity_poly.entity_id
_entity_poly.type
_entity_poly.pdbx_seq_one_letter_code
_entity_poly.pdbx_strand_id
1 'polypeptide(L)'
;MIKVSPRSRKVSFELELPEANNVVLVGEFNNWSSSANPMKKSRGGVWKAEMPLAAGHYQFRYLVDGNEWLNDGGSDTILNEFGSYNSVAEVEYPAEKKKSPAKKKAAAKSTTRKSSKKA
;
A
#
# COMPACT_ATOMS: atom_id res chain seq x y z
N MET A 1 -36.20 -10.41 3.78
CA MET A 1 -34.75 -10.58 3.51
C MET A 1 -34.04 -9.29 3.88
N ILE A 2 -33.18 -9.31 4.91
CA ILE A 2 -32.34 -8.15 5.24
C ILE A 2 -31.14 -8.20 4.28
N LYS A 3 -31.03 -7.23 3.36
CA LYS A 3 -29.81 -7.00 2.58
C LYS A 3 -28.89 -6.09 3.41
N VAL A 4 -27.95 -6.69 4.14
CA VAL A 4 -26.86 -5.91 4.73
C VAL A 4 -25.76 -5.82 3.68
N SER A 5 -25.61 -4.65 3.05
CA SER A 5 -24.44 -4.38 2.21
C SER A 5 -23.24 -4.08 3.11
N PRO A 6 -22.10 -4.76 2.94
CA PRO A 6 -20.88 -4.45 3.69
C PRO A 6 -20.47 -3.00 3.45
N ARG A 7 -20.24 -2.24 4.52
CA ARG A 7 -19.68 -0.89 4.41
C ARG A 7 -18.20 -1.01 3.99
N SER A 8 -17.81 -0.36 2.90
CA SER A 8 -16.42 -0.30 2.45
C SER A 8 -15.74 1.02 2.83
N ARG A 9 -14.41 0.99 2.98
CA ARG A 9 -13.55 2.16 3.14
C ARG A 9 -12.44 2.15 2.11
N LYS A 10 -11.95 3.34 1.78
CA LYS A 10 -10.72 3.48 0.98
C LYS A 10 -9.51 3.12 1.85
N VAL A 11 -8.73 2.17 1.36
CA VAL A 11 -7.44 1.76 1.91
C VAL A 11 -6.36 2.17 0.91
N SER A 12 -5.33 2.84 1.39
CA SER A 12 -4.21 3.31 0.56
C SER A 12 -3.03 2.36 0.74
N PHE A 13 -2.56 1.79 -0.35
CA PHE A 13 -1.35 0.99 -0.44
C PHE A 13 -0.22 1.84 -0.98
N GLU A 14 0.93 1.82 -0.32
CA GLU A 14 2.11 2.61 -0.70
C GLU A 14 3.36 1.75 -0.71
N LEU A 15 4.19 1.89 -1.74
CA LEU A 15 5.49 1.22 -1.85
C LEU A 15 6.54 2.23 -2.30
N GLU A 16 7.62 2.39 -1.53
CA GLU A 16 8.75 3.24 -1.93
C GLU A 16 9.73 2.41 -2.76
N LEU A 17 9.72 2.64 -4.08
CA LEU A 17 10.60 1.93 -5.01
C LEU A 17 10.92 2.83 -6.22
N PRO A 18 11.87 3.77 -6.07
CA PRO A 18 12.20 4.75 -7.10
C PRO A 18 12.73 4.16 -8.40
N GLU A 19 13.37 2.99 -8.35
CA GLU A 19 14.00 2.33 -9.51
C GLU A 19 13.00 1.51 -10.35
N ALA A 20 11.83 1.16 -9.81
CA ALA A 20 10.84 0.38 -10.54
C ALA A 20 10.24 1.15 -11.72
N ASN A 21 9.85 0.43 -12.77
CA ASN A 21 9.20 0.99 -13.96
C ASN A 21 7.69 0.78 -13.93
N ASN A 22 7.24 -0.31 -13.32
CA ASN A 22 5.86 -0.68 -13.13
C ASN A 22 5.68 -1.40 -11.80
N VAL A 23 4.59 -1.09 -11.09
CA VAL A 23 4.17 -1.83 -9.91
C VAL A 23 2.67 -2.10 -10.02
N VAL A 24 2.27 -3.34 -9.79
CA VAL A 24 0.88 -3.77 -9.71
C VAL A 24 0.58 -4.25 -8.30
N LEU A 25 -0.52 -3.77 -7.74
CA LEU A 25 -1.05 -4.30 -6.49
C LEU A 25 -1.86 -5.57 -6.80
N VAL A 26 -1.50 -6.69 -6.17
CA VAL A 26 -2.12 -8.00 -6.43
C VAL A 26 -2.59 -8.60 -5.11
N GLY A 27 -3.84 -9.06 -5.04
CA GLY A 27 -4.35 -9.66 -3.81
C GLY A 27 -5.76 -10.23 -3.92
N GLU A 28 -6.33 -10.67 -2.80
CA GLU A 28 -7.65 -11.31 -2.78
C GLU A 28 -8.76 -10.41 -3.34
N PHE A 29 -8.68 -9.11 -3.10
CA PHE A 29 -9.66 -8.12 -3.58
C PHE A 29 -9.69 -7.94 -5.11
N ASN A 30 -8.69 -8.43 -5.83
CA ASN A 30 -8.65 -8.42 -7.30
C ASN A 30 -8.42 -9.82 -7.89
N ASN A 31 -8.74 -10.87 -7.12
CA ASN A 31 -8.59 -12.27 -7.51
C ASN A 31 -7.15 -12.60 -7.94
N TRP A 32 -6.16 -12.00 -7.28
CA TRP A 32 -4.75 -12.17 -7.59
C TRP A 32 -4.38 -11.81 -9.04
N SER A 33 -5.09 -10.85 -9.63
CA SER A 33 -4.80 -10.38 -11.00
C SER A 33 -3.56 -9.50 -11.05
N SER A 34 -2.59 -9.89 -11.89
CA SER A 34 -1.36 -9.14 -12.18
C SER A 34 -1.55 -7.94 -13.12
N SER A 35 -2.78 -7.64 -13.54
CA SER A 35 -3.08 -6.54 -14.46
C SER A 35 -4.21 -5.63 -14.02
N ALA A 36 -5.02 -6.04 -13.03
CA ALA A 36 -6.22 -5.31 -12.65
C ALA A 36 -5.95 -3.97 -11.93
N ASN A 37 -4.84 -3.86 -11.18
CA ASN A 37 -4.60 -2.71 -10.30
C ASN A 37 -3.16 -2.16 -10.41
N PRO A 38 -2.77 -1.58 -11.55
CA PRO A 38 -1.49 -0.87 -11.67
C PRO A 38 -1.45 0.34 -10.72
N MET A 39 -0.34 0.47 -10.00
CA MET A 39 -0.09 1.56 -9.06
C MET A 39 0.41 2.81 -9.78
N LYS A 40 0.18 3.98 -9.19
CA LYS A 40 0.66 5.26 -9.72
C LYS A 40 1.96 5.68 -9.03
N LYS A 41 3.03 5.87 -9.80
CA LYS A 41 4.30 6.41 -9.28
C LYS A 41 4.18 7.91 -9.05
N SER A 42 4.49 8.35 -7.83
CA SER A 42 4.65 9.77 -7.51
C SER A 42 6.07 10.25 -7.81
N ARG A 43 6.26 11.58 -7.89
CA ARG A 43 7.55 12.21 -8.19
C ARG A 43 8.68 11.85 -7.20
N GLY A 44 8.35 11.35 -6.01
CA GLY A 44 9.31 10.91 -4.99
C GLY A 44 9.68 9.42 -5.07
N GLY A 45 9.27 8.69 -6.11
CA GLY A 45 9.53 7.25 -6.20
C GLY A 45 8.60 6.37 -5.35
N VAL A 46 7.57 6.96 -4.75
CA VAL A 46 6.53 6.24 -4.01
C VAL A 46 5.38 5.88 -4.95
N TRP A 47 5.08 4.60 -5.05
CA TRP A 47 3.94 4.01 -5.74
C TRP A 47 2.71 4.01 -4.86
N LYS A 48 1.53 4.35 -5.42
CA LYS A 48 0.27 4.40 -4.67
C LYS A 48 -0.89 3.76 -5.40
N ALA A 49 -1.73 3.05 -4.65
CA ALA A 49 -3.06 2.60 -5.09
C ALA A 49 -4.08 2.81 -3.96
N GLU A 50 -5.32 3.14 -4.34
CA GLU A 50 -6.45 3.21 -3.42
C GLU A 50 -7.46 2.12 -3.75
N MET A 51 -7.79 1.27 -2.78
CA MET A 51 -8.77 0.20 -2.94
C MET A 51 -9.95 0.40 -1.99
N PRO A 52 -11.20 0.33 -2.48
CA PRO A 52 -12.38 0.26 -1.62
C PRO A 52 -12.53 -1.16 -1.08
N LEU A 53 -12.20 -1.37 0.20
CA LEU A 53 -12.26 -2.67 0.87
C LEU A 53 -13.30 -2.66 1.98
N ALA A 54 -14.05 -3.76 2.12
CA ALA A 54 -14.89 -4.00 3.29
C ALA A 54 -14.01 -4.33 4.50
N ALA A 55 -14.59 -4.42 5.69
CA ALA A 55 -13.81 -4.89 6.83
C ALA A 55 -13.45 -6.38 6.68
N GLY A 56 -12.25 -6.73 7.07
CA GLY A 56 -11.70 -8.07 6.95
C GLY A 56 -10.18 -8.07 6.83
N HIS A 57 -9.61 -9.26 6.66
CA HIS A 57 -8.20 -9.46 6.36
C HIS A 57 -8.07 -9.79 4.88
N TYR A 58 -7.15 -9.14 4.20
CA TYR A 58 -6.88 -9.35 2.78
C TYR A 58 -5.42 -9.68 2.56
N GLN A 59 -5.15 -10.80 1.89
CA GLN A 59 -3.80 -11.12 1.46
C GLN A 59 -3.45 -10.35 0.17
N PHE A 60 -2.23 -9.83 0.10
CA PHE A 60 -1.73 -9.10 -1.06
C PHE A 60 -0.21 -9.15 -1.18
N ARG A 61 0.29 -8.77 -2.36
CA ARG A 61 1.70 -8.53 -2.70
C ARG A 61 1.81 -7.44 -3.77
N TYR A 62 3.02 -6.93 -3.97
CA TYR A 62 3.36 -6.03 -5.07
C TYR A 62 4.12 -6.80 -6.15
N LEU A 63 3.61 -6.76 -7.38
CA LEU A 63 4.32 -7.27 -8.55
C LEU A 63 5.07 -6.11 -9.22
N VAL A 64 6.40 -6.15 -9.17
CA VAL A 64 7.30 -5.14 -9.71
C VAL A 64 7.85 -5.62 -11.04
N ASP A 65 7.79 -4.74 -12.05
CA ASP A 65 8.35 -4.93 -13.40
C ASP A 65 7.95 -6.29 -14.06
N GLY A 66 6.83 -6.86 -13.62
CA GLY A 66 6.24 -8.10 -14.14
C GLY A 66 6.91 -9.40 -13.67
N ASN A 67 7.95 -9.35 -12.83
CA ASN A 67 8.73 -10.54 -12.47
C ASN A 67 9.15 -10.62 -10.99
N GLU A 68 9.13 -9.52 -10.25
CA GLU A 68 9.58 -9.48 -8.86
C GLU A 68 8.39 -9.32 -7.91
N TRP A 69 8.33 -10.15 -6.87
CA TRP A 69 7.26 -10.12 -5.89
C TRP A 69 7.74 -9.58 -4.56
N LEU A 70 7.23 -8.41 -4.18
CA LEU A 70 7.53 -7.76 -2.91
C LEU A 70 6.36 -7.83 -1.94
N ASN A 71 6.70 -7.94 -0.66
CA ASN A 71 5.76 -7.81 0.45
C ASN A 71 5.86 -6.40 1.03
N ASP A 72 4.80 -5.95 1.67
CA ASP A 72 4.78 -4.72 2.42
C ASP A 72 5.56 -4.88 3.74
N GLY A 73 6.58 -4.04 3.93
CA GLY A 73 7.44 -4.10 5.11
C GLY A 73 6.77 -3.65 6.41
N GLY A 74 5.60 -3.02 6.33
CA GLY A 74 4.82 -2.58 7.49
C GLY A 74 3.60 -3.45 7.80
N SER A 75 3.37 -4.51 7.04
CA SER A 75 2.24 -5.42 7.22
C SER A 75 2.65 -6.72 7.93
N ASP A 76 1.70 -7.35 8.61
CA ASP A 76 1.83 -8.75 8.99
C ASP A 76 1.96 -9.64 7.75
N THR A 77 2.54 -10.83 7.93
CA THR A 77 2.71 -11.80 6.85
C THR A 77 2.14 -13.16 7.20
N ILE A 78 1.65 -13.87 6.19
CA ILE A 78 1.10 -15.23 6.32
C ILE A 78 1.73 -16.15 5.28
N LEU A 79 2.02 -17.39 5.69
CA LEU A 79 2.55 -18.42 4.80
C LEU A 79 1.48 -18.78 3.75
N ASN A 80 1.89 -18.83 2.48
CA ASN A 80 1.03 -19.23 1.38
C ASN A 80 1.29 -20.69 0.96
N GLU A 81 0.41 -21.21 0.11
CA GLU A 81 0.43 -22.60 -0.37
C GLU A 81 1.70 -22.96 -1.19
N PHE A 82 2.46 -21.95 -1.63
CA PHE A 82 3.68 -22.10 -2.42
C PHE A 82 4.95 -22.04 -1.56
N GLY A 83 4.83 -22.07 -0.23
CA GLY A 83 5.97 -21.99 0.68
C GLY A 83 6.62 -20.61 0.76
N SER A 84 5.93 -19.56 0.29
CA SER A 84 6.34 -18.16 0.40
C SER A 84 5.38 -17.42 1.34
N TYR A 85 5.54 -16.10 1.46
CA TYR A 85 4.71 -15.28 2.36
C TYR A 85 3.94 -14.23 1.57
N ASN A 86 2.70 -13.98 1.98
CA ASN A 86 1.88 -12.86 1.51
C ASN A 86 1.78 -11.81 2.62
N SER A 87 1.65 -10.54 2.24
CA SER A 87 1.30 -9.45 3.18
C SER A 87 -0.19 -9.49 3.52
N VAL A 88 -0.54 -9.09 4.75
CA VAL A 88 -1.92 -9.04 5.22
C VAL A 88 -2.33 -7.60 5.48
N ALA A 89 -3.39 -7.16 4.81
CA ALA A 89 -4.06 -5.89 5.06
C ALA A 89 -5.27 -6.13 5.95
N GLU A 90 -5.20 -5.65 7.19
CA GLU A 90 -6.34 -5.63 8.10
C GLU A 90 -7.16 -4.35 7.92
N VAL A 91 -8.44 -4.53 7.64
CA VAL A 91 -9.38 -3.44 7.42
C VAL A 91 -10.45 -3.53 8.50
N GLU A 92 -10.45 -2.58 9.43
CA GLU A 92 -11.51 -2.45 10.42
C GLU A 92 -12.66 -1.56 9.92
N TYR A 93 -13.88 -1.88 10.34
CA TYR A 93 -15.01 -0.98 10.16
C TYR A 93 -14.75 0.33 10.91
N PRO A 94 -14.99 1.51 10.31
CA PRO A 94 -15.02 2.73 11.07
C PRO A 94 -16.17 2.62 12.10
N ALA A 95 -15.84 2.79 13.38
CA ALA A 95 -16.84 3.17 14.36
C ALA A 95 -17.63 4.38 13.83
N GLU A 96 -18.94 4.46 14.10
CA GLU A 96 -19.75 5.60 13.68
C GLU A 96 -19.07 6.91 14.07
N LYS A 97 -18.78 7.76 13.07
CA LYS A 97 -17.90 8.92 13.26
C LYS A 97 -18.52 9.94 14.23
N LYS A 98 -17.98 10.07 15.45
CA LYS A 98 -17.76 11.42 15.99
C LYS A 98 -16.56 12.01 15.25
N LYS A 99 -16.74 13.21 14.67
CA LYS A 99 -15.72 13.91 13.87
C LYS A 99 -14.42 14.02 14.66
N SER A 100 -13.33 13.43 14.16
CA SER A 100 -11.98 13.64 14.66
C SER A 100 -11.06 14.13 13.52
N PRO A 101 -10.10 15.02 13.80
CA PRO A 101 -9.50 15.91 12.81
C PRO A 101 -8.35 15.27 12.02
N ALA A 102 -8.21 15.72 10.78
CA ALA A 102 -7.20 15.31 9.81
C ALA A 102 -5.76 15.36 10.38
N LYS A 103 -5.02 14.26 10.23
CA LYS A 103 -3.59 14.16 10.54
C LYS A 103 -2.82 15.06 9.56
N LYS A 104 -2.32 16.22 10.05
CA LYS A 104 -1.38 17.08 9.34
C LYS A 104 -0.08 16.30 9.06
N LYS A 105 0.34 16.21 7.79
CA LYS A 105 1.71 15.79 7.45
C LYS A 105 2.67 16.93 7.85
N ALA A 106 3.56 16.63 8.79
CA ALA A 106 4.70 17.48 9.12
C ALA A 106 5.71 17.46 7.95
N ALA A 107 6.01 18.63 7.42
CA ALA A 107 7.13 18.85 6.50
C ALA A 107 8.38 19.13 7.33
N ALA A 108 9.42 18.32 7.18
CA ALA A 108 10.77 18.66 7.61
C ALA A 108 11.68 18.64 6.37
N LYS A 109 12.14 19.83 6.00
CA LYS A 109 13.03 20.10 4.87
C LYS A 109 14.44 19.59 5.16
N SER A 110 15.09 19.09 4.12
CA SER A 110 16.53 18.85 4.04
C SER A 110 17.32 20.15 4.06
N THR A 111 18.57 20.12 4.57
CA THR A 111 19.70 20.86 3.97
C THR A 111 21.03 20.20 4.33
N THR A 112 21.64 19.55 3.35
CA THR A 112 23.06 19.23 3.26
C THR A 112 23.83 20.49 2.80
N ARG A 113 25.02 20.76 3.37
CA ARG A 113 26.09 21.51 2.69
C ARG A 113 27.42 20.80 2.90
N LYS A 114 28.11 20.52 1.80
CA LYS A 114 29.40 19.82 1.69
C LYS A 114 30.51 20.84 1.36
N SER A 115 31.64 20.72 2.07
CA SER A 115 33.06 20.96 1.69
C SER A 115 33.57 22.32 1.16
N SER A 116 34.68 22.81 1.76
CA SER A 116 35.97 23.29 1.17
C SER A 116 36.60 24.37 2.08
N LYS A 117 37.79 24.18 2.69
CA LYS A 117 39.20 24.25 2.23
C LYS A 117 39.79 25.68 2.10
N LYS A 118 40.91 25.90 2.82
CA LYS A 118 42.00 26.90 2.64
C LYS A 118 41.70 28.39 2.87
N ALA A 119 42.35 28.99 3.87
CA ALA A 119 43.56 29.81 3.71
C ALA A 119 44.25 29.95 5.07
#